data_AF-A0A2U8LK49-F1
#
_entry.id   AF-A0A2U8LK49-F1
#
_cell.length_a   1.000
_cell.length_b   1.000
_cell.length_c   1.000
_cell.angle_alpha   90.00
_cell.angle_beta   90.00
_cell.angle_gamma   90.00
#
_symmetry.space_group_name_H-M   'P 1'
#
loop_
_entity.id
_entity.type
_entity.pdbx_description
1 polymer ?
#
loop_
_entity_poly.entity_id
_entity_poly.type
_entity_poly.pdbx_seq_one_letter_code
_entity_poly.pdbx_strand_id
1 'polypeptide(L)'
;MKNNYNYKHSFIFAFVFQMLDLKLPENAEPIINYSFAVLTLSIIILFNVTSAFFNLMSLYLLNKYDINEKFKKYPFLIKLIRYYEGGSLINIGLDLCMFLICLLIIIISSATFLGIIFHFS
;
A
#
# COMPACT_ATOMS: atom_id res chain seq x y z
N MET A 1 -15.51 -31.67 -21.66
CA MET A 1 -14.57 -30.59 -21.33
C MET A 1 -15.34 -29.28 -21.28
N LYS A 2 -15.50 -28.67 -20.10
CA LYS A 2 -16.11 -27.34 -19.96
C LYS A 2 -15.16 -26.52 -19.09
N ASN A 3 -14.24 -25.82 -19.75
CA ASN A 3 -13.29 -24.91 -19.11
C ASN A 3 -14.04 -23.64 -18.70
N ASN A 4 -14.22 -23.44 -17.39
CA ASN A 4 -14.71 -22.19 -16.80
C ASN A 4 -13.88 -21.86 -15.55
N TYR A 5 -12.55 -21.92 -15.67
CA TYR A 5 -11.67 -21.37 -14.65
C TYR A 5 -11.49 -19.88 -14.96
N ASN A 6 -12.29 -19.04 -14.30
CA ASN A 6 -12.05 -17.61 -14.22
C ASN A 6 -10.73 -17.41 -13.46
N TYR A 7 -9.61 -17.36 -14.17
CA TYR A 7 -8.27 -17.05 -13.64
C TYR A 7 -8.16 -15.59 -13.17
N LYS A 8 -8.98 -15.18 -12.21
CA LYS A 8 -8.90 -13.85 -11.58
C LYS A 8 -8.00 -13.81 -10.34
N HIS A 9 -7.54 -14.97 -9.86
CA HIS A 9 -6.59 -15.07 -8.76
C HIS A 9 -5.22 -15.50 -9.28
N SER A 10 -4.23 -14.68 -8.93
CA SER A 10 -2.87 -14.65 -9.45
C SER A 10 -2.23 -16.04 -9.62
N PHE A 11 -1.51 -16.25 -10.72
CA PHE A 11 -0.81 -17.50 -11.10
C PHE A 11 0.06 -18.10 -9.98
N ILE A 12 0.61 -17.24 -9.12
CA ILE A 12 1.41 -17.60 -7.95
C ILE A 12 0.59 -18.42 -6.93
N PHE A 13 -0.72 -18.21 -6.84
CA PHE A 13 -1.57 -18.86 -5.85
C PHE A 13 -1.85 -20.33 -6.20
N ALA A 14 -2.12 -20.62 -7.47
CA ALA A 14 -2.23 -21.99 -7.95
C ALA A 14 -0.94 -22.77 -7.68
N PHE A 15 0.22 -22.11 -7.82
CA PHE A 15 1.52 -22.69 -7.55
C PHE A 15 1.76 -22.97 -6.06
N VAL A 16 1.42 -22.04 -5.16
CA VAL A 16 1.53 -22.25 -3.70
C VAL A 16 0.61 -23.37 -3.23
N PHE A 17 -0.65 -23.40 -3.68
CA PHE A 17 -1.58 -24.46 -3.30
C PHE A 17 -1.19 -25.84 -3.84
N GLN A 18 -0.63 -25.88 -5.05
CA GLN A 18 -0.06 -27.11 -5.62
C GLN A 18 1.15 -27.61 -4.82
N MET A 19 1.98 -26.71 -4.28
CA MET A 19 3.08 -27.11 -3.39
C MET A 19 2.62 -27.58 -2.00
N LEU A 20 1.47 -27.13 -1.51
CA LEU A 20 0.95 -27.50 -0.19
C LEU A 20 0.02 -28.74 -0.20
N ASP A 21 -0.29 -29.30 -1.37
CA ASP A 21 -1.16 -30.48 -1.55
C ASP A 21 -2.52 -30.39 -0.80
N LEU A 22 -3.03 -29.16 -0.64
CA LEU A 22 -4.27 -28.88 0.07
C LEU A 22 -5.47 -28.93 -0.89
N LYS A 23 -6.38 -29.89 -0.68
CA LYS A 23 -7.70 -29.89 -1.32
C LYS A 23 -8.51 -28.71 -0.75
N LEU A 24 -8.72 -27.66 -1.56
CA LEU A 24 -9.57 -26.54 -1.14
C LEU A 24 -11.01 -27.05 -0.90
N PRO A 25 -11.60 -26.83 0.29
CA PRO A 25 -13.04 -27.00 0.45
C PRO A 25 -13.76 -25.92 -0.40
N GLU A 26 -14.94 -26.23 -0.95
CA GLU A 26 -15.72 -25.30 -1.81
C GLU A 26 -16.03 -23.96 -1.13
N ASN A 27 -16.00 -23.92 0.21
CA ASN A 27 -16.23 -22.71 1.01
C ASN A 27 -14.97 -21.85 1.21
N ALA A 28 -13.81 -22.26 0.72
CA ALA A 28 -12.53 -21.56 0.92
C ALA A 28 -12.36 -20.34 0.02
N GLU A 29 -12.98 -20.34 -1.16
CA GLU A 29 -12.85 -19.27 -2.16
C GLU A 29 -13.16 -17.86 -1.60
N PRO A 30 -14.27 -17.60 -0.85
CA PRO A 30 -14.53 -16.28 -0.28
C PRO A 30 -13.48 -15.84 0.77
N ILE A 31 -12.98 -16.77 1.58
CA ILE A 31 -11.96 -16.48 2.62
C ILE A 31 -10.63 -16.10 1.99
N ILE A 32 -10.24 -16.82 0.94
CA ILE A 32 -9.04 -16.56 0.17
C ILE A 32 -9.12 -15.17 -0.48
N ASN A 33 -10.23 -14.86 -1.14
CA ASN A 33 -10.41 -13.57 -1.82
C ASN A 33 -10.37 -12.39 -0.85
N TYR A 34 -10.99 -12.56 0.32
CA TYR A 34 -10.94 -11.57 1.39
C TYR A 34 -9.50 -11.37 1.90
N SER A 35 -8.79 -12.46 2.18
CA SER A 35 -7.40 -12.42 2.67
C SER A 35 -6.47 -11.73 1.66
N PHE A 36 -6.68 -11.95 0.36
CA PHE A 36 -5.95 -11.25 -0.69
C PHE A 36 -6.24 -9.76 -0.73
N ALA A 37 -7.51 -9.35 -0.61
CA ALA A 37 -7.87 -7.94 -0.59
C ALA A 37 -7.20 -7.22 0.60
N VAL A 38 -7.24 -7.84 1.79
CA VAL A 38 -6.55 -7.32 2.99
C VAL A 38 -5.04 -7.23 2.76
N LEU A 39 -4.43 -8.24 2.15
CA LEU A 39 -3.01 -8.24 1.83
C LEU A 39 -2.65 -7.10 0.87
N THR A 40 -3.43 -6.90 -0.20
CA THR A 40 -3.22 -5.81 -1.17
C THR A 40 -3.31 -4.44 -0.49
N LEU A 41 -4.36 -4.20 0.30
CA LEU A 41 -4.53 -2.96 1.05
C LEU A 41 -3.37 -2.73 2.06
N SER A 42 -2.89 -3.80 2.68
CA SER A 42 -1.75 -3.74 3.63
C SER A 42 -0.44 -3.37 2.92
N ILE A 43 -0.20 -3.88 1.72
CA ILE A 43 0.97 -3.52 0.90
C ILE A 43 0.90 -2.04 0.48
N ILE A 44 -0.28 -1.54 0.11
CA ILE A 44 -0.49 -0.12 -0.22
C ILE A 44 -0.18 0.76 0.99
N ILE A 45 -0.67 0.38 2.17
CA ILE A 45 -0.35 1.06 3.44
C ILE A 45 1.16 1.10 3.69
N LEU A 46 1.85 -0.03 3.54
CA LEU A 46 3.30 -0.10 3.72
C LEU A 46 4.05 0.83 2.78
N PHE A 47 3.61 0.90 1.51
CA PHE A 47 4.19 1.80 0.52
C PHE A 47 3.99 3.27 0.90
N ASN A 48 2.78 3.66 1.33
CA ASN A 48 2.49 5.03 1.77
C ASN A 48 3.34 5.44 2.97
N VAL A 49 3.48 4.58 3.98
CA VAL A 49 4.32 4.87 5.16
C VAL A 49 5.78 5.03 4.76
N THR A 50 6.28 4.15 3.88
CA THR A 50 7.65 4.21 3.38
C THR A 50 7.89 5.49 2.56
N SER A 51 6.96 5.84 1.68
CA SER A 51 6.98 7.09 0.89
C SER A 51 7.03 8.32 1.80
N ALA A 52 6.13 8.42 2.78
CA ALA A 52 6.09 9.51 3.74
C ALA A 52 7.40 9.62 4.53
N PHE A 53 7.97 8.49 4.96
CA PHE A 53 9.25 8.45 5.66
C PHE A 53 10.40 9.00 4.79
N PHE A 54 10.52 8.54 3.55
CA PHE A 54 11.54 9.07 2.63
C PHE A 54 11.34 10.55 2.34
N ASN A 55 10.09 11.01 2.24
CA ASN A 55 9.82 12.42 2.02
C ASN A 55 10.25 13.31 3.19
N LEU A 56 9.95 12.88 4.41
CA LEU A 56 10.40 13.55 5.62
C LEU A 56 11.94 13.53 5.76
N MET A 57 12.57 12.38 5.49
CA MET A 57 14.03 12.26 5.52
C MET A 57 14.69 13.19 4.50
N SER A 58 14.15 13.24 3.28
CA SER A 58 14.63 14.14 2.23
C SER A 58 14.53 15.60 2.68
N LEU A 59 13.36 16.05 3.14
CA LEU A 59 13.19 17.42 3.67
C LEU A 59 14.16 17.75 4.81
N TYR A 60 14.37 16.81 5.74
CA TYR A 60 15.33 17.00 6.83
C TYR A 60 16.76 17.17 6.33
N LEU A 61 17.20 16.34 5.37
CA LEU A 61 18.53 16.47 4.77
C LEU A 61 18.68 17.78 4.00
N LEU A 62 17.68 18.17 3.22
CA LEU A 62 17.68 19.41 2.46
C LEU A 62 17.77 20.63 3.40
N ASN A 63 17.08 20.62 4.54
CA ASN A 63 17.16 21.70 5.52
C ASN A 63 18.51 21.74 6.26
N LYS A 64 19.13 20.57 6.50
CA LYS A 64 20.39 20.47 7.23
C LYS A 64 21.63 20.85 6.42
N TYR A 65 21.61 20.64 5.10
CA TYR A 65 22.74 20.94 4.22
C TYR A 65 22.48 22.20 3.41
N ASP A 66 23.45 23.12 3.31
CA ASP A 66 23.31 24.29 2.43
C ASP A 66 23.47 23.88 0.95
N ILE A 67 22.35 23.45 0.39
CA ILE A 67 22.21 22.89 -0.95
C ILE A 67 22.56 23.92 -2.03
N ASN A 68 22.31 25.20 -1.76
CA ASN A 68 22.53 26.28 -2.71
C ASN A 68 24.02 26.51 -2.95
N GLU A 69 24.83 26.41 -1.90
CA GLU A 69 26.28 26.55 -2.01
C GLU A 69 26.91 25.30 -2.63
N LYS A 70 26.50 24.10 -2.18
CA LYS A 70 27.06 22.82 -2.63
C LYS A 70 26.75 22.49 -4.09
N PHE A 71 25.54 22.81 -4.56
CA PHE A 71 25.07 22.47 -5.91
C PHE A 71 25.05 23.67 -6.86
N LYS A 72 25.74 24.76 -6.52
CA LYS A 72 25.86 25.97 -7.37
C LYS A 72 26.31 25.68 -8.81
N LYS A 73 27.10 24.62 -9.01
CA LYS A 73 27.59 24.16 -10.31
C LYS A 73 26.50 23.50 -11.19
N TYR A 74 25.37 23.11 -10.61
CA TYR A 74 24.29 22.37 -11.27
C TYR A 74 22.92 23.06 -11.05
N PRO A 75 22.61 24.12 -11.81
CA PRO A 75 21.39 24.91 -11.62
C PRO A 75 20.09 24.11 -11.86
N PHE A 76 20.13 23.03 -12.65
CA PHE A 76 19.00 22.14 -12.85
C PHE A 76 18.61 21.38 -11.56
N LEU A 77 19.60 20.92 -10.79
CA LEU A 77 19.36 20.18 -9.54
C LEU A 77 18.70 21.08 -8.49
N ILE A 78 19.13 22.35 -8.40
CA ILE A 78 18.53 23.33 -7.49
C ILE A 78 17.04 23.56 -7.82
N LYS A 79 16.68 23.64 -9.12
CA LYS A 79 15.27 23.78 -9.53
C LYS A 79 14.43 22.55 -9.15
N LEU A 80 14.97 21.35 -9.34
CA LEU A 80 14.28 20.10 -8.98
C LEU A 80 14.05 20.01 -7.47
N ILE A 81 15.05 20.36 -6.68
CA ILE A 81 14.99 20.36 -5.22
C ILE A 81 13.94 21.35 -4.71
N ARG A 82 13.89 22.57 -5.25
CA ARG A 82 12.87 23.57 -4.88
C ARG A 82 11.45 23.14 -5.26
N TYR A 83 11.29 22.52 -6.42
CA TYR A 83 10.01 21.96 -6.84
C TYR A 83 9.55 20.85 -5.89
N TYR A 84 10.48 19.96 -5.54
CA TYR A 84 10.25 18.89 -4.58
C TYR A 84 9.89 19.43 -3.20
N GLU A 85 10.62 20.42 -2.67
CA GLU A 85 10.38 21.00 -1.35
C GLU A 85 8.98 21.63 -1.25
N GLY A 86 8.54 22.36 -2.28
CA GLY A 86 7.20 22.93 -2.34
C GLY A 86 6.07 21.90 -2.44
N GLY A 87 6.32 20.75 -3.09
CA GLY A 87 5.34 19.67 -3.25
C GLY A 87 5.39 18.60 -2.15
N SER A 88 6.48 18.49 -1.41
CA SER A 88 6.73 17.37 -0.49
C SER A 88 5.76 17.37 0.69
N LEU A 89 5.45 18.53 1.26
CA LEU A 89 4.43 18.64 2.33
C LEU A 89 3.04 18.20 1.86
N ILE A 90 2.68 18.54 0.62
CA ILE A 90 1.39 18.14 0.02
C ILE A 90 1.37 16.63 -0.21
N ASN A 91 2.46 16.06 -0.74
CA ASN A 91 2.59 14.61 -0.95
C ASN A 91 2.51 13.83 0.36
N ILE A 92 3.18 14.29 1.42
CA ILE A 92 3.08 13.68 2.76
C ILE A 92 1.63 13.72 3.26
N GLY A 93 0.92 14.84 3.08
CA GLY A 93 -0.49 14.95 3.45
C GLY A 93 -1.39 13.97 2.68
N LEU A 94 -1.14 13.79 1.38
CA LEU A 94 -1.87 12.83 0.54
C LEU A 94 -1.59 11.38 0.95
N ASP A 95 -0.32 11.03 1.19
CA ASP A 95 0.09 9.69 1.65
C ASP A 95 -0.58 9.36 2.99
N LEU A 96 -0.67 10.33 3.91
CA LEU A 96 -1.30 10.18 5.22
C LEU A 96 -2.83 10.02 5.11
N CYS A 97 -3.47 10.76 4.21
CA CYS A 97 -4.89 10.62 3.92
C CYS A 97 -5.22 9.23 3.33
N MET A 98 -4.46 8.80 2.33
CA MET A 98 -4.61 7.48 1.70
C MET A 98 -4.36 6.35 2.70
N PHE A 99 -3.33 6.49 3.55
CA PHE A 99 -3.06 5.58 4.65
C PHE A 99 -4.28 5.41 5.57
N LEU A 100 -4.87 6.51 6.03
CA LEU A 100 -6.04 6.47 6.92
C LEU A 100 -7.25 5.81 6.25
N ILE A 101 -7.52 6.12 4.98
CA ILE A 101 -8.65 5.53 4.24
C ILE A 101 -8.45 4.01 4.10
N CYS A 102 -7.28 3.56 3.66
CA CYS A 102 -6.99 2.13 3.51
C CYS A 102 -7.07 1.40 4.86
N LEU A 103 -6.56 2.01 5.94
CA LEU A 103 -6.61 1.44 7.28
C LEU A 103 -8.05 1.27 7.77
N LEU A 104 -8.88 2.29 7.59
CA LEU A 104 -10.30 2.24 7.95
C LEU A 104 -11.04 1.14 7.17
N ILE A 105 -10.78 1.00 5.88
CA ILE A 105 -11.36 -0.06 5.04
C ILE A 105 -10.98 -1.44 5.60
N ILE A 106 -9.69 -1.67 5.94
CA ILE A 106 -9.26 -2.94 6.54
C ILE A 106 -10.01 -3.18 7.85
N ILE A 107 -10.01 -2.21 8.77
CA ILE A 107 -10.64 -2.38 10.09
C ILE A 107 -12.14 -2.70 9.96
N ILE A 108 -12.87 -1.94 9.15
CA ILE A 108 -14.32 -2.15 8.95
C ILE A 108 -14.56 -3.52 8.30
N SER A 109 -13.78 -3.87 7.27
CA SER A 109 -13.93 -5.15 6.57
C SER A 109 -13.62 -6.35 7.48
N SER A 110 -12.66 -6.22 8.40
CA SER A 110 -12.33 -7.24 9.39
C SER A 110 -13.43 -7.36 10.45
N ALA A 111 -13.98 -6.23 10.90
CA ALA A 111 -15.08 -6.22 11.86
C ALA A 111 -16.38 -6.83 11.29
N THR A 112 -16.68 -6.60 10.00
CA THR A 112 -17.83 -7.24 9.33
C THR A 112 -17.58 -8.73 9.13
N PHE A 113 -16.37 -9.14 8.72
CA PHE A 113 -16.02 -10.55 8.53
C PHE A 113 -16.10 -11.36 9.84
N LEU A 114 -15.72 -10.76 10.97
CA LEU A 114 -15.85 -11.39 12.30
C LEU A 114 -17.30 -11.41 12.83
N GLY A 115 -18.25 -10.76 12.15
CA GLY A 115 -19.66 -10.69 12.57
C GLY A 115 -19.94 -9.74 13.73
N ILE A 116 -18.95 -8.97 14.20
CA ILE A 116 -19.11 -8.02 15.33
C ILE A 116 -20.20 -6.97 15.02
N ILE A 117 -20.31 -6.56 13.75
CA ILE A 117 -21.30 -5.58 13.30
C ILE A 117 -22.72 -6.17 13.25
N PHE A 118 -22.88 -7.49 13.10
CA PHE A 118 -24.19 -8.16 13.05
C PHE A 118 -24.70 -8.60 14.42
N HIS A 119 -23.85 -8.68 15.44
CA HIS A 119 -24.27 -9.05 16.81
C HIS A 119 -24.93 -7.88 17.58
N PHE A 120 -24.93 -6.67 17.01
CA PHE A 120 -25.53 -5.46 17.59
C PHE A 120 -26.85 -5.02 16.93
N SER A 121 -27.41 -5.81 16.00
CA SER A 121 -28.71 -5.57 15.36
C SER A 121 -29.65 -6.75 15.54
#